data_AF-N6UPE8-F1
#
_entry.id   AF-N6UPE8-F1
#
_cell.length_a   1.000
_cell.length_b   1.000
_cell.length_c   1.000
_cell.angle_alpha   90.00
_cell.angle_beta   90.00
_cell.angle_gamma   90.00
#
_symmetry.space_group_name_H-M   'P 1'
#
loop_
_entity.id
_entity.type
_entity.pdbx_description
1 polymer ?
#
loop_
_entity_poly.entity_id
_entity_poly.type
_entity_poly.pdbx_seq_one_letter_code
_entity_poly.pdbx_strand_id
1 'polypeptide(L)'
;IFTGITDYILNELTPNPPDVESLRVYLILPLYHEFNNTKQYAKLQKPFATQVLRLKQPANKVVREWWSMMTADYFEKLINIFKNVASHILRNQNIPQGRTVFYDSALVAMLDIMAFLNKLNHNIDGLKVPYDIFHMNELHDYLDARFDYVLWLSDNDSGKLYLCNYPFLFDAHAKLKLLETDQSLQMQNAMQNAAQKAAFAALFSPTQMVALNQFLVLNVTRDHIVEDTLRELHAVNPSDLKKQLK
;
A
#
# COMPACT_ATOMS: atom_id res chain seq x y z
N ILE A 1 -32.60 -17.48 -4.28
CA ILE A 1 -32.00 -16.15 -4.52
C ILE A 1 -30.49 -16.26 -4.62
N PHE A 2 -29.78 -16.75 -3.59
CA PHE A 2 -28.32 -16.89 -3.61
C PHE A 2 -27.77 -17.61 -4.84
N THR A 3 -28.25 -18.83 -5.16
CA THR A 3 -27.84 -19.59 -6.36
C THR A 3 -28.16 -18.85 -7.65
N GLY A 4 -29.30 -18.16 -7.73
CA GLY A 4 -29.65 -17.29 -8.86
C GLY A 4 -28.61 -16.20 -9.11
N ILE A 5 -28.13 -15.58 -8.04
CA ILE A 5 -27.11 -14.53 -8.11
C ILE A 5 -25.75 -15.10 -8.49
N THR A 6 -25.31 -16.17 -7.81
CA THR A 6 -23.95 -16.72 -7.97
C THR A 6 -23.78 -17.47 -9.28
N ASP A 7 -24.80 -18.23 -9.68
CA ASP A 7 -24.66 -19.21 -10.75
C ASP A 7 -25.10 -18.63 -12.10
N TYR A 8 -25.97 -17.61 -12.11
CA TYR A 8 -26.49 -16.98 -13.32
C TYR A 8 -26.02 -15.54 -13.45
N ILE A 9 -26.46 -14.64 -12.55
CA ILE A 9 -26.23 -13.19 -12.71
C ILE A 9 -24.74 -12.87 -12.83
N LEU A 10 -23.91 -13.30 -11.87
CA LEU A 10 -22.47 -12.96 -11.86
C LEU A 10 -21.69 -13.60 -13.02
N ASN A 11 -22.14 -14.74 -13.51
CA ASN A 11 -21.50 -15.46 -14.63
C ASN A 11 -21.88 -14.86 -15.98
N GLU A 12 -23.06 -14.27 -16.10
CA GLU A 12 -23.55 -13.63 -17.33
C GLU A 12 -23.07 -12.18 -17.49
N LEU A 13 -22.47 -11.58 -16.46
CA LEU A 13 -21.89 -10.24 -16.57
C LEU A 13 -20.76 -10.23 -17.60
N THR A 14 -20.97 -9.46 -18.67
CA THR A 14 -19.98 -9.27 -19.73
C THR A 14 -19.19 -7.98 -19.53
N PRO A 15 -17.91 -7.92 -19.99
CA PRO A 15 -17.11 -6.70 -19.97
C PRO A 15 -17.68 -5.53 -20.78
N ASN A 16 -18.57 -5.82 -21.74
CA ASN A 16 -19.17 -4.85 -22.65
C ASN A 16 -20.66 -5.15 -22.82
N PRO A 17 -21.48 -4.85 -21.80
CA PRO A 17 -22.90 -5.10 -21.86
C PRO A 17 -23.53 -4.27 -22.98
N PRO A 18 -24.53 -4.82 -23.69
CA PRO A 18 -25.14 -4.16 -24.84
C PRO A 18 -26.01 -2.96 -24.44
N ASP A 19 -26.44 -2.90 -23.18
CA ASP A 19 -27.38 -1.91 -22.68
C ASP A 19 -26.95 -1.33 -21.33
N VAL A 20 -27.24 -0.04 -21.13
CA VAL A 20 -26.88 0.70 -19.91
C VAL A 20 -27.70 0.24 -18.70
N GLU A 21 -28.94 -0.22 -18.87
CA GLU A 21 -29.75 -0.72 -17.75
C GLU A 21 -29.11 -1.94 -17.09
N SER A 22 -28.42 -2.77 -17.89
CA SER A 22 -27.66 -3.93 -17.39
C SER A 22 -26.60 -3.53 -16.36
N LEU A 23 -26.07 -2.29 -16.42
CA LEU A 23 -25.05 -1.82 -15.48
C LEU A 23 -25.61 -1.53 -14.07
N ARG A 24 -26.93 -1.40 -13.89
CA ARG A 24 -27.54 -1.17 -12.56
C ARG A 24 -27.26 -2.32 -11.59
N VAL A 25 -26.98 -3.52 -12.11
CA VAL A 25 -26.56 -4.66 -11.29
C VAL A 25 -25.32 -4.32 -10.43
N TYR A 26 -24.40 -3.48 -10.93
CA TYR A 26 -23.21 -3.06 -10.18
C TYR A 26 -23.52 -2.10 -9.02
N LEU A 27 -24.73 -1.53 -8.97
CA LEU A 27 -25.20 -0.69 -7.88
C LEU A 27 -26.03 -1.49 -6.88
N ILE A 28 -26.92 -2.33 -7.40
CA ILE A 28 -27.94 -3.03 -6.61
C ILE A 28 -27.32 -4.24 -5.93
N LEU A 29 -26.46 -4.98 -6.62
CA LEU A 29 -25.99 -6.26 -6.13
C LEU A 29 -25.19 -6.16 -4.81
N PRO A 30 -24.31 -5.16 -4.59
CA PRO A 30 -23.69 -4.93 -3.28
C PRO A 30 -24.65 -4.69 -2.12
N LEU A 31 -25.91 -4.32 -2.38
CA LEU A 31 -26.94 -4.13 -1.35
C LEU A 31 -27.56 -5.45 -0.88
N TYR A 32 -27.29 -6.56 -1.57
CA TYR A 32 -27.74 -7.88 -1.14
C TYR A 32 -27.03 -8.29 0.16
N HIS A 33 -27.80 -8.69 1.19
CA HIS A 33 -27.29 -8.90 2.55
C HIS A 33 -26.09 -9.86 2.64
N GLU A 34 -26.01 -10.89 1.80
CA GLU A 34 -24.87 -11.82 1.78
C GLU A 34 -23.56 -11.18 1.32
N PHE A 35 -23.55 -9.97 0.73
CA PHE A 35 -22.29 -9.26 0.47
C PHE A 35 -21.55 -8.89 1.76
N ASN A 36 -22.24 -8.83 2.90
CA ASN A 36 -21.60 -8.66 4.20
C ASN A 36 -21.03 -9.97 4.77
N ASN A 37 -21.39 -11.12 4.19
CA ASN A 37 -20.90 -12.42 4.63
C ASN A 37 -19.54 -12.71 3.99
N THR A 38 -18.46 -12.46 4.74
CA THR A 38 -17.09 -12.63 4.26
C THR A 38 -16.76 -14.08 3.87
N LYS A 39 -17.47 -15.08 4.39
CA LYS A 39 -17.27 -16.50 4.04
C LYS A 39 -17.66 -16.83 2.61
N GLN A 40 -18.52 -16.01 1.98
CA GLN A 40 -18.98 -16.22 0.60
C GLN A 40 -18.11 -15.52 -0.44
N TYR A 41 -16.97 -14.94 -0.04
CA TYR A 41 -16.10 -14.14 -0.90
C TYR A 41 -15.77 -14.81 -2.23
N ALA A 42 -15.52 -16.12 -2.24
CA ALA A 42 -15.16 -16.86 -3.44
C ALA A 42 -16.29 -16.90 -4.49
N LYS A 43 -17.56 -16.90 -4.05
CA LYS A 43 -18.74 -17.05 -4.92
C LYS A 43 -19.44 -15.73 -5.23
N LEU A 44 -19.24 -14.70 -4.41
CA LEU A 44 -20.02 -13.47 -4.48
C LEU A 44 -19.14 -12.23 -4.69
N GLN A 45 -18.33 -11.87 -3.69
CA GLN A 45 -17.53 -10.62 -3.72
C GLN A 45 -16.40 -10.68 -4.75
N LYS A 46 -15.68 -11.80 -4.85
CA LYS A 46 -14.59 -11.98 -5.83
C LYS A 46 -15.11 -11.90 -7.26
N PRO A 47 -16.11 -12.70 -7.70
CA PRO A 47 -16.64 -12.58 -9.06
C PRO A 47 -17.17 -11.18 -9.34
N PHE A 48 -17.90 -10.56 -8.39
CA PHE A 48 -18.38 -9.19 -8.53
C PHE A 48 -17.24 -8.19 -8.78
N ALA A 49 -16.24 -8.15 -7.90
CA ALA A 49 -15.09 -7.27 -8.01
C ALA A 49 -14.34 -7.49 -9.33
N THR A 50 -14.14 -8.75 -9.71
CA THR A 50 -13.51 -9.13 -10.98
C THR A 50 -14.29 -8.58 -12.17
N GLN A 51 -15.62 -8.67 -12.17
CA GLN A 51 -16.44 -8.16 -13.28
C GLN A 51 -16.39 -6.64 -13.38
N VAL A 52 -16.45 -5.92 -12.25
CA VAL A 52 -16.28 -4.45 -12.24
C VAL A 52 -14.92 -4.05 -12.82
N LEU A 53 -13.85 -4.71 -12.39
CA LEU A 53 -12.48 -4.41 -12.82
C LEU A 53 -12.23 -4.74 -14.30
N ARG A 54 -13.02 -5.66 -14.88
CA ARG A 54 -12.92 -6.06 -16.29
C ARG A 54 -13.77 -5.22 -17.25
N LEU A 55 -14.62 -4.32 -16.74
CA LEU A 55 -15.47 -3.47 -17.58
C LEU A 55 -14.63 -2.66 -18.58
N LYS A 56 -15.04 -2.65 -19.85
CA LYS A 56 -14.44 -1.78 -20.88
C LYS A 56 -14.79 -0.32 -20.63
N GLN A 57 -13.99 0.58 -21.21
CA GLN A 57 -14.05 2.03 -20.95
C GLN A 57 -15.46 2.66 -20.97
N PRO A 58 -16.36 2.38 -21.94
CA PRO A 58 -17.69 3.00 -21.94
C PRO A 58 -18.53 2.60 -20.71
N ALA A 59 -18.61 1.30 -20.42
CA ALA A 59 -19.34 0.77 -19.28
C ALA A 59 -18.70 1.16 -17.95
N ASN A 60 -17.36 1.11 -17.88
CA ASN A 60 -16.61 1.48 -16.70
C ASN A 60 -16.84 2.96 -16.34
N LYS A 61 -16.85 3.87 -17.33
CA LYS A 61 -17.14 5.29 -17.12
C LYS A 61 -18.51 5.51 -16.49
N VAL A 62 -19.56 4.85 -16.99
CA VAL A 62 -20.92 4.95 -16.44
C VAL A 62 -20.97 4.47 -15.00
N VAL A 63 -20.39 3.31 -14.70
CA VAL A 63 -20.36 2.77 -13.31
C VAL A 63 -19.60 3.69 -12.36
N ARG A 64 -18.47 4.28 -12.81
CA ARG A 64 -17.70 5.26 -12.03
C ARG A 64 -18.51 6.50 -11.70
N GLU A 65 -19.19 7.07 -12.70
CA GLU A 65 -20.03 8.26 -12.54
C GLU A 65 -21.17 7.97 -11.55
N TRP A 66 -21.86 6.84 -11.72
CA TRP A 66 -22.93 6.43 -10.83
C TRP A 66 -22.46 6.23 -9.39
N TRP A 67 -21.38 5.48 -9.15
CA TRP A 67 -20.83 5.32 -7.79
C TRP A 67 -20.40 6.66 -7.17
N SER A 68 -19.93 7.61 -7.97
CA SER A 68 -19.58 8.96 -7.49
C SER A 68 -20.83 9.77 -7.10
N MET A 69 -21.96 9.54 -7.77
CA MET A 69 -23.26 10.18 -7.48
C MET A 69 -24.00 9.56 -6.28
N MET A 70 -23.69 8.32 -5.89
CA MET A 70 -24.33 7.65 -4.74
C MET A 70 -24.07 8.40 -3.42
N THR A 71 -24.81 8.09 -2.36
CA THR A 71 -24.55 8.72 -1.04
C THR A 71 -23.21 8.30 -0.45
N ALA A 72 -22.66 9.10 0.46
CA ALA A 72 -21.44 8.75 1.20
C ALA A 72 -21.62 7.41 1.95
N ASP A 73 -22.77 7.20 2.61
CA ASP A 73 -23.11 5.95 3.30
C ASP A 73 -23.07 4.72 2.39
N TYR A 74 -23.58 4.85 1.16
CA TYR A 74 -23.52 3.76 0.19
C TYR A 74 -22.07 3.45 -0.19
N PHE A 75 -21.30 4.49 -0.47
CA PHE A 75 -19.91 4.37 -0.89
C PHE A 75 -19.03 3.76 0.21
N GLU A 76 -19.22 4.19 1.45
CA GLU A 76 -18.56 3.63 2.63
C GLU A 76 -18.93 2.16 2.84
N LYS A 77 -20.22 1.79 2.73
CA LYS A 77 -20.64 0.38 2.80
C LYS A 77 -19.96 -0.47 1.73
N LEU A 78 -19.86 0.05 0.51
CA LEU A 78 -19.19 -0.62 -0.60
C LEU A 78 -17.70 -0.87 -0.30
N ILE A 79 -16.99 0.14 0.22
CA ILE A 79 -15.58 -0.02 0.66
C ILE A 79 -15.47 -1.08 1.76
N ASN A 80 -16.33 -1.00 2.77
CA ASN A 80 -16.30 -1.89 3.93
C ASN A 80 -16.56 -3.36 3.55
N ILE A 81 -17.39 -3.63 2.54
CA ILE A 81 -17.58 -5.00 2.02
C ILE A 81 -16.23 -5.61 1.58
N PHE A 82 -15.48 -4.92 0.72
CA PHE A 82 -14.23 -5.46 0.18
C PHE A 82 -13.11 -5.44 1.22
N LYS A 83 -13.07 -4.41 2.07
CA LYS A 83 -12.13 -4.32 3.19
C LYS A 83 -12.30 -5.48 4.16
N ASN A 84 -13.53 -5.79 4.56
CA ASN A 84 -13.82 -6.90 5.48
C ASN A 84 -13.44 -8.26 4.89
N VAL A 85 -13.63 -8.46 3.59
CA VAL A 85 -13.17 -9.67 2.90
C VAL A 85 -11.63 -9.73 2.86
N ALA A 86 -10.95 -8.64 2.52
CA ALA A 86 -9.48 -8.59 2.54
C ALA A 86 -8.94 -8.91 3.94
N SER A 87 -9.49 -8.29 4.99
CA SER A 87 -9.15 -8.60 6.39
C SER A 87 -9.39 -10.08 6.72
N HIS A 88 -10.53 -10.64 6.30
CA HIS A 88 -10.86 -12.05 6.53
C HIS A 88 -9.83 -12.99 5.88
N ILE A 89 -9.46 -12.74 4.62
CA ILE A 89 -8.46 -13.55 3.91
C ILE A 89 -7.10 -13.45 4.62
N LEU A 90 -6.64 -12.23 4.92
CA LEU A 90 -5.33 -12.01 5.56
C LEU A 90 -5.24 -12.66 6.94
N ARG A 91 -6.28 -12.52 7.77
CA ARG A 91 -6.34 -13.15 9.10
C ARG A 91 -6.26 -14.68 9.01
N ASN A 92 -6.94 -15.27 8.03
CA ASN A 92 -6.96 -16.73 7.86
C ASN A 92 -5.64 -17.30 7.30
N GLN A 93 -4.72 -16.48 6.79
CA GLN A 93 -3.43 -16.96 6.29
C GLN A 93 -2.47 -17.37 7.42
N ASN A 94 -2.69 -16.92 8.67
CA ASN A 94 -1.81 -17.19 9.81
C ASN A 94 -0.32 -16.94 9.47
N ILE A 95 -0.03 -15.75 8.94
CA ILE A 95 1.28 -15.41 8.37
C ILE A 95 2.36 -15.52 9.46
N PRO A 96 3.35 -16.42 9.30
CA PRO A 96 4.43 -16.54 10.28
C PRO A 96 5.30 -15.28 10.33
N GLN A 97 5.98 -15.08 11.46
CA GLN A 97 6.98 -14.02 11.58
C GLN A 97 8.07 -14.18 10.51
N GLY A 98 8.44 -13.08 9.85
CA GLY A 98 9.45 -13.08 8.78
C GLY A 98 8.96 -13.66 7.45
N ARG A 99 7.64 -13.75 7.22
CA ARG A 99 7.04 -14.08 5.93
C ARG A 99 6.13 -12.97 5.46
N THR A 100 5.91 -12.91 4.14
CA THR A 100 4.96 -12.00 3.51
C THR A 100 3.60 -12.65 3.30
N VAL A 101 2.63 -11.81 3.00
CA VAL A 101 1.30 -12.20 2.55
C VAL A 101 1.37 -13.10 1.32
N PHE A 102 0.48 -14.08 1.23
CA PHE A 102 0.19 -14.81 0.00
C PHE A 102 -0.93 -14.11 -0.77
N TYR A 103 -0.63 -13.66 -1.98
CA TYR A 103 -1.57 -12.92 -2.83
C TYR A 103 -2.35 -13.86 -3.74
N ASP A 104 -3.37 -14.51 -3.18
CA ASP A 104 -4.31 -15.27 -3.99
C ASP A 104 -5.18 -14.35 -4.88
N SER A 105 -5.78 -14.92 -5.92
CA SER A 105 -6.65 -14.16 -6.84
C SER A 105 -7.85 -13.47 -6.17
N ALA A 106 -8.26 -13.90 -4.99
CA ALA A 106 -9.38 -13.28 -4.28
C ALA A 106 -8.91 -12.03 -3.52
N LEU A 107 -7.80 -12.13 -2.79
CA LEU A 107 -7.17 -11.00 -2.11
C LEU A 107 -6.82 -9.91 -3.12
N VAL A 108 -6.17 -10.28 -4.23
CA VAL A 108 -5.83 -9.32 -5.29
C VAL A 108 -7.07 -8.59 -5.81
N ALA A 109 -8.16 -9.31 -6.09
CA ALA A 109 -9.41 -8.68 -6.54
C ALA A 109 -9.98 -7.69 -5.51
N MET A 110 -9.88 -7.99 -4.21
CA MET A 110 -10.33 -7.07 -3.15
C MET A 110 -9.43 -5.84 -3.05
N LEU A 111 -8.11 -6.01 -3.13
CA LEU A 111 -7.16 -4.92 -3.08
C LEU A 111 -7.30 -3.99 -4.30
N ASP A 112 -7.48 -4.56 -5.50
CA ASP A 112 -7.67 -3.83 -6.74
C ASP A 112 -8.99 -3.05 -6.79
N ILE A 113 -10.10 -3.65 -6.34
CA ILE A 113 -11.38 -2.94 -6.30
C ILE A 113 -11.36 -1.83 -5.24
N MET A 114 -10.68 -2.02 -4.11
CA MET A 114 -10.45 -0.94 -3.15
C MET A 114 -9.55 0.16 -3.74
N ALA A 115 -8.52 -0.18 -4.51
CA ALA A 115 -7.69 0.80 -5.20
C ALA A 115 -8.49 1.59 -6.25
N PHE A 116 -9.41 0.92 -6.95
CA PHE A 116 -10.36 1.55 -7.86
C PHE A 116 -11.28 2.54 -7.13
N LEU A 117 -11.88 2.13 -6.01
CA LEU A 117 -12.73 2.98 -5.17
C LEU A 117 -11.94 4.15 -4.56
N ASN A 118 -10.71 3.91 -4.12
CA ASN A 118 -9.84 4.97 -3.59
C ASN A 118 -9.54 6.03 -4.65
N LYS A 119 -9.28 5.62 -5.91
CA LYS A 119 -9.13 6.57 -7.03
C LYS A 119 -10.42 7.38 -7.25
N LEU A 120 -11.58 6.74 -7.19
CA LEU A 120 -12.87 7.46 -7.30
C LEU A 120 -13.10 8.44 -6.15
N ASN A 121 -12.70 8.08 -4.93
CA ASN A 121 -12.81 8.94 -3.76
C ASN A 121 -12.10 10.29 -3.97
N HIS A 122 -10.96 10.29 -4.68
CA HIS A 122 -10.15 11.48 -4.95
C HIS A 122 -10.61 12.31 -6.16
N ASN A 123 -11.54 11.80 -6.98
CA ASN A 123 -12.03 12.51 -8.16
C ASN A 123 -13.12 13.56 -7.84
N ILE A 124 -13.53 13.66 -6.57
CA ILE A 124 -14.57 14.58 -6.09
C ILE A 124 -13.91 15.62 -5.20
N ASP A 125 -14.26 16.90 -5.42
CA ASP A 125 -13.81 17.99 -4.57
C ASP A 125 -14.18 17.74 -3.10
N GLY A 126 -13.19 17.68 -2.22
CA GLY A 126 -13.39 17.43 -0.78
C GLY A 126 -13.47 15.96 -0.36
N LEU A 127 -13.17 15.00 -1.26
CA LEU A 127 -13.30 13.55 -1.08
C LEU A 127 -14.75 13.06 -0.93
N LYS A 128 -15.06 11.86 -1.43
CA LYS A 128 -16.41 11.25 -1.23
C LYS A 128 -16.65 10.84 0.21
N VAL A 129 -15.63 10.25 0.81
CA VAL A 129 -15.57 9.79 2.20
C VAL A 129 -14.18 10.09 2.77
N PRO A 130 -14.05 10.22 4.10
CA PRO A 130 -12.75 10.34 4.76
C PRO A 130 -11.78 9.21 4.36
N TYR A 131 -10.49 9.53 4.25
CA TYR A 131 -9.47 8.58 3.78
C TYR A 131 -9.25 7.40 4.74
N ASP A 132 -9.53 7.60 6.03
CA ASP A 132 -9.40 6.59 7.08
C ASP A 132 -10.40 5.44 6.96
N ILE A 133 -11.49 5.64 6.21
CA ILE A 133 -12.42 4.56 5.83
C ILE A 133 -11.69 3.45 5.06
N PHE A 134 -10.62 3.77 4.34
CA PHE A 134 -9.82 2.79 3.61
C PHE A 134 -8.75 2.10 4.47
N HIS A 135 -8.43 2.64 5.65
CA HIS A 135 -7.42 2.05 6.50
C HIS A 135 -7.86 0.70 7.07
N MET A 136 -6.90 -0.20 7.17
CA MET A 136 -7.02 -1.48 7.85
C MET A 136 -6.17 -1.43 9.13
N ASN A 137 -6.71 -0.79 10.18
CA ASN A 137 -5.98 -0.53 11.43
C ASN A 137 -5.45 -1.81 12.10
N GLU A 138 -6.12 -2.93 11.87
CA GLU A 138 -5.77 -4.24 12.44
C GLU A 138 -4.67 -4.98 11.66
N LEU A 139 -4.10 -4.39 10.59
CA LEU A 139 -3.03 -5.03 9.80
C LEU A 139 -1.88 -5.56 10.66
N HIS A 140 -1.48 -4.78 11.66
CA HIS A 140 -0.38 -5.13 12.56
C HIS A 140 -0.65 -6.38 13.41
N ASP A 141 -1.90 -6.81 13.57
CA ASP A 141 -2.27 -8.02 14.32
C ASP A 141 -1.86 -9.30 13.58
N TYR A 142 -1.77 -9.25 12.25
CA TYR A 142 -1.59 -10.44 11.42
C TYR A 142 -0.44 -10.33 10.40
N LEU A 143 0.24 -9.18 10.27
CA LEU A 143 1.47 -9.06 9.49
C LEU A 143 2.41 -7.96 9.99
N ASP A 144 3.71 -8.13 9.75
CA ASP A 144 4.72 -7.07 9.95
C ASP A 144 4.93 -6.29 8.65
N ALA A 145 4.33 -5.12 8.57
CA ALA A 145 4.40 -4.26 7.38
C ALA A 145 5.85 -3.85 7.03
N ARG A 146 6.78 -3.84 8.01
CA ARG A 146 8.19 -3.52 7.76
C ARG A 146 8.86 -4.58 6.91
N PHE A 147 8.53 -5.85 7.15
CA PHE A 147 9.10 -6.96 6.40
C PHE A 147 8.60 -6.94 4.95
N ASP A 148 7.30 -6.69 4.76
CA ASP A 148 6.71 -6.45 3.44
C ASP A 148 7.41 -5.28 2.72
N TYR A 149 7.65 -4.18 3.43
CA TYR A 149 8.32 -3.00 2.89
C TYR A 149 9.77 -3.25 2.45
N VAL A 150 10.58 -3.94 3.25
CA VAL A 150 11.97 -4.26 2.91
C VAL A 150 12.05 -5.12 1.65
N LEU A 151 11.15 -6.11 1.52
CA LEU A 151 11.09 -6.97 0.34
C LEU A 151 10.55 -6.23 -0.88
N TRP A 152 9.53 -5.39 -0.71
CA TRP A 152 9.01 -4.51 -1.75
C TRP A 152 10.11 -3.58 -2.29
N LEU A 153 10.92 -2.97 -1.42
CA LEU A 153 12.01 -2.08 -1.81
C LEU A 153 13.14 -2.83 -2.54
N SER A 154 13.36 -4.09 -2.20
CA SER A 154 14.41 -4.95 -2.79
C SER A 154 13.96 -5.65 -4.08
N ASP A 155 12.69 -5.52 -4.46
CA ASP A 155 12.14 -6.20 -5.62
C ASP A 155 12.51 -5.48 -6.91
N ASN A 156 13.33 -6.14 -7.74
CA ASN A 156 13.74 -5.62 -9.04
C ASN A 156 12.71 -5.97 -10.13
N ASP A 157 11.47 -5.52 -9.92
CA ASP A 157 10.35 -5.68 -10.86
C ASP A 157 10.01 -7.14 -11.19
N SER A 158 9.97 -8.00 -10.17
CA SER A 158 9.66 -9.43 -10.38
C SER A 158 8.18 -9.68 -10.65
N GLY A 159 7.35 -8.63 -10.67
CA GLY A 159 5.90 -8.71 -10.76
C GLY A 159 5.22 -9.23 -9.49
N LYS A 160 5.96 -9.35 -8.38
CA LYS A 160 5.40 -9.72 -7.08
C LYS A 160 4.55 -8.58 -6.52
N LEU A 161 3.47 -8.96 -5.85
CA LEU A 161 2.62 -8.03 -5.13
C LEU A 161 3.06 -7.94 -3.68
N TYR A 162 2.96 -6.73 -3.15
CA TYR A 162 3.23 -6.37 -1.76
C TYR A 162 2.10 -5.46 -1.28
N LEU A 163 1.85 -5.40 0.03
CA LEU A 163 0.83 -4.49 0.58
C LEU A 163 1.26 -3.04 0.38
N CYS A 164 2.56 -2.80 0.28
CA CYS A 164 3.14 -1.50 -0.08
C CYS A 164 2.69 -0.99 -1.47
N ASN A 165 2.18 -1.85 -2.37
CA ASN A 165 1.51 -1.40 -3.61
C ASN A 165 0.13 -0.76 -3.36
N TYR A 166 -0.43 -0.88 -2.15
CA TYR A 166 -1.74 -0.38 -1.75
C TYR A 166 -1.62 0.53 -0.50
N PRO A 167 -0.92 1.69 -0.59
CA PRO A 167 -0.57 2.50 0.58
C PRO A 167 -1.77 3.15 1.29
N PHE A 168 -2.94 3.21 0.65
CA PHE A 168 -4.18 3.70 1.23
C PHE A 168 -4.74 2.78 2.33
N LEU A 169 -4.24 1.55 2.46
CA LEU A 169 -4.63 0.61 3.51
C LEU A 169 -3.97 0.92 4.86
N PHE A 170 -2.81 1.60 4.85
CA PHE A 170 -2.05 1.86 6.07
C PHE A 170 -2.56 3.10 6.79
N ASP A 171 -2.79 2.96 8.09
CA ASP A 171 -3.07 4.09 8.97
C ASP A 171 -1.81 4.94 9.21
N ALA A 172 -1.97 6.04 9.96
CA ALA A 172 -0.87 6.95 10.26
C ALA A 172 0.27 6.26 11.03
N HIS A 173 -0.06 5.34 11.95
CA HIS A 173 0.92 4.63 12.76
C HIS A 173 1.76 3.66 11.91
N ALA A 174 1.12 2.87 11.05
CA ALA A 174 1.80 1.99 10.11
C ALA A 174 2.68 2.79 9.15
N LYS A 175 2.18 3.90 8.60
CA LYS A 175 2.97 4.79 7.72
C LYS A 175 4.20 5.37 8.42
N LEU A 176 4.06 5.82 9.67
CA LEU A 176 5.19 6.31 10.46
C LEU A 176 6.24 5.20 10.64
N LYS A 177 5.81 3.99 11.01
CA LYS A 177 6.71 2.83 11.17
C LYS A 177 7.43 2.44 9.87
N LEU A 178 6.75 2.56 8.72
CA LEU A 178 7.37 2.37 7.41
C LEU A 178 8.42 3.46 7.11
N LEU A 179 8.11 4.73 7.41
CA LEU A 179 9.05 5.84 7.25
C LEU A 179 10.29 5.71 8.15
N GLU A 180 10.11 5.31 9.41
CA GLU A 180 11.22 5.03 10.33
C GLU A 180 12.09 3.86 9.82
N THR A 181 11.45 2.83 9.25
CA THR A 181 12.15 1.69 8.65
C THR A 181 12.96 2.12 7.43
N ASP A 182 12.37 2.90 6.53
CA ASP A 182 13.06 3.48 5.38
C ASP A 182 14.26 4.33 5.79
N GLN A 183 14.07 5.24 6.76
CA GLN A 183 15.13 6.07 7.28
C GLN A 183 16.28 5.22 7.83
N SER A 184 15.98 4.20 8.65
CA SER A 184 17.00 3.28 9.17
C SER A 184 17.76 2.56 8.06
N LEU A 185 17.06 2.07 7.02
CA LEU A 185 17.68 1.41 5.87
C LEU A 185 18.57 2.36 5.07
N GLN A 186 18.10 3.58 4.80
CA GLN A 186 18.89 4.60 4.09
C GLN A 186 20.17 4.95 4.87
N MET A 187 20.09 5.08 6.19
CA MET A 187 21.25 5.35 7.04
C MET A 187 22.24 4.19 7.02
N GLN A 188 21.78 2.95 7.19
CA GLN A 188 22.63 1.76 7.12
C GLN A 188 23.32 1.63 5.76
N ASN A 189 22.59 1.85 4.66
CA ASN A 189 23.16 1.83 3.32
C ASN A 189 24.22 2.93 3.12
N ALA A 190 23.99 4.14 3.63
CA ALA A 190 24.98 5.22 3.58
C ALA A 190 26.26 4.87 4.37
N MET A 191 26.12 4.29 5.56
CA MET A 191 27.24 3.81 6.37
C MET A 191 28.03 2.71 5.66
N GLN A 192 27.35 1.71 5.11
CA GLN A 192 27.97 0.61 4.37
C GLN A 192 28.70 1.11 3.11
N ASN A 193 28.08 2.00 2.35
CA ASN A 193 28.70 2.60 1.17
C ASN A 193 29.97 3.40 1.54
N ALA A 194 29.95 4.13 2.65
CA ALA A 194 31.13 4.85 3.14
C ALA A 194 32.23 3.90 3.60
N ALA A 195 31.87 2.82 4.32
CA ALA A 195 32.81 1.80 4.74
C ALA A 195 33.46 1.08 3.55
N GLN A 196 32.67 0.72 2.53
CA GLN A 196 33.17 0.09 1.30
C GLN A 196 34.10 1.02 0.52
N LYS A 197 33.76 2.30 0.38
CA LYS A 197 34.65 3.31 -0.26
C LYS A 197 35.97 3.44 0.48
N ALA A 198 35.93 3.50 1.82
CA ALA A 198 37.12 3.60 2.64
C ALA A 198 38.01 2.33 2.55
N ALA A 199 37.39 1.14 2.59
CA ALA A 199 38.09 -0.13 2.42
C ALA A 199 38.73 -0.25 1.04
N PHE A 200 38.03 0.14 -0.03
CA PHE A 200 38.57 0.17 -1.39
C PHE A 200 39.76 1.14 -1.46
N ALA A 201 39.63 2.37 -0.96
CA ALA A 201 40.73 3.34 -0.95
C ALA A 201 41.98 2.83 -0.20
N ALA A 202 41.79 2.14 0.93
CA ALA A 202 42.88 1.54 1.69
C ALA A 202 43.66 0.44 0.91
N LEU A 203 43.00 -0.28 -0.01
CA LEU A 203 43.66 -1.27 -0.87
C LEU A 203 44.58 -0.62 -1.93
N PHE A 204 44.21 0.55 -2.46
CA PHE A 204 44.99 1.25 -3.50
C PHE A 204 45.99 2.28 -2.94
N SER A 205 45.89 2.63 -1.66
CA SER A 205 46.78 3.60 -1.01
C SER A 205 47.02 3.22 0.47
N PRO A 206 47.79 2.14 0.72
CA PRO A 206 47.99 1.60 2.08
C PRO A 206 48.73 2.53 3.05
N THR A 207 49.31 3.63 2.56
CA THR A 207 50.03 4.62 3.38
C THR A 207 49.15 5.77 3.89
N GLN A 208 47.93 5.92 3.38
CA GLN A 208 46.96 6.89 3.92
C GLN A 208 46.01 6.17 4.88
N MET A 209 46.03 6.53 6.15
CA MET A 209 44.97 6.15 7.09
C MET A 209 43.66 6.83 6.65
N VAL A 210 42.90 6.16 5.79
CA VAL A 210 41.57 6.64 5.39
C VAL A 210 40.69 6.56 6.64
N ALA A 211 40.32 7.71 7.18
CA ALA A 211 39.46 7.79 8.35
C ALA A 211 38.13 7.07 8.06
N LEU A 212 37.87 6.00 8.81
CA LEU A 212 36.66 5.18 8.74
C LEU A 212 35.46 5.92 9.35
N ASN A 213 35.11 7.11 8.85
CA ASN A 213 33.94 7.84 9.36
C ASN A 213 32.65 7.34 8.69
N GLN A 214 32.15 6.24 9.27
CA GLN A 214 30.84 5.69 8.99
C GLN A 214 29.72 6.60 9.51
N PHE A 215 30.01 7.45 10.50
CA PHE A 215 29.09 8.43 11.08
C PHE A 215 29.31 9.82 10.48
N LEU A 216 28.24 10.63 10.49
CA LEU A 216 28.33 12.07 10.33
C LEU A 216 28.71 12.66 11.69
N VAL A 217 29.89 13.27 11.79
CA VAL A 217 30.35 13.90 13.03
C VAL A 217 30.25 15.40 12.86
N LEU A 218 29.48 16.07 13.72
CA LEU A 218 29.37 17.53 13.75
C LEU A 218 30.00 18.05 15.04
N ASN A 219 31.03 18.87 14.93
CA ASN A 219 31.68 19.44 16.12
C ASN A 219 30.99 20.74 16.52
N VAL A 220 30.20 20.68 17.59
CA VAL A 220 29.36 21.80 18.04
C VAL A 220 29.64 22.16 19.50
N THR A 221 29.59 23.46 19.81
CA THR A 221 29.66 23.97 21.18
C THR A 221 28.26 24.17 21.75
N ARG A 222 28.12 24.00 23.08
CA ARG A 222 26.81 24.18 23.75
C ARG A 222 26.29 25.60 23.64
N ASP A 223 27.18 26.59 23.66
CA ASP A 223 26.83 28.01 23.65
C ASP A 223 26.44 28.51 22.24
N HIS A 224 26.85 27.80 21.17
CA HIS A 224 26.62 28.20 19.77
C HIS A 224 26.06 27.05 18.92
N ILE A 225 25.20 26.20 19.49
CA ILE A 225 24.76 24.95 18.86
C ILE A 225 24.19 25.16 17.44
N VAL A 226 23.44 26.24 17.21
CA VAL A 226 22.80 26.51 15.91
C VAL A 226 23.83 26.94 14.87
N GLU A 227 24.68 27.91 15.21
CA GLU A 227 25.69 28.45 14.28
C GLU A 227 26.74 27.40 13.94
N ASP A 228 27.24 26.68 14.94
CA ASP A 228 28.20 25.60 14.74
C ASP A 228 27.60 24.47 13.90
N THR A 229 26.35 24.06 14.15
CA THR A 229 25.68 23.02 13.34
C THR A 229 25.55 23.44 11.88
N LEU A 230 25.12 24.68 11.61
CA LEU A 230 24.98 25.18 10.24
C LEU A 230 26.33 25.25 9.51
N ARG A 231 27.37 25.69 10.20
CA ARG A 231 28.74 25.73 9.66
C ARG A 231 29.24 24.34 9.32
N GLU A 232 29.08 23.38 10.22
CA GLU A 232 29.52 21.99 10.02
C GLU A 232 28.72 21.33 8.88
N LEU A 233 27.38 21.49 8.84
CA LEU A 233 26.54 20.94 7.78
C LEU A 233 26.87 21.51 6.39
N HIS A 234 27.25 22.79 6.30
CA HIS A 234 27.66 23.42 5.05
C HIS A 234 28.99 22.86 4.51
N ALA A 235 29.86 22.36 5.40
CA ALA A 235 31.14 21.77 5.02
C ALA A 235 31.04 20.28 4.64
N VAL A 236 29.91 19.63 4.90
CA VAL A 236 29.70 18.20 4.69
C VAL A 236 29.23 17.90 3.27
N ASN A 237 29.73 16.81 2.68
CA ASN A 237 29.24 16.33 1.40
C ASN A 237 27.75 15.92 1.50
N PRO A 238 26.88 16.32 0.56
CA PRO A 238 25.45 15.97 0.62
C PRO A 238 25.17 14.47 0.70
N SER A 239 26.07 13.63 0.17
CA SER A 239 25.97 12.17 0.25
C SER A 239 26.20 11.60 1.65
N ASP A 240 26.87 12.34 2.54
CA ASP A 240 27.17 11.95 3.91
C ASP A 240 26.08 12.41 4.90
N LEU A 241 25.18 13.30 4.49
CA LEU A 241 24.05 13.77 5.32
C LEU A 241 23.08 12.65 5.70
N LYS A 242 23.11 11.53 4.98
CA LYS A 242 22.30 10.33 5.27
C LYS A 242 22.94 9.41 6.31
N LYS A 243 24.20 9.62 6.71
CA LYS A 243 24.85 8.81 7.75
C LYS A 243 24.21 9.07 9.11
N GLN A 244 24.38 8.13 10.03
CA GLN A 244 24.02 8.35 11.43
C GLN A 244 24.82 9.50 12.02
N LEU A 245 24.13 10.46 12.63
CA LEU A 245 24.73 11.57 13.36
C LEU A 245 25.37 11.02 14.64
N LYS A 246 26.57 11.49 14.94
CA LYS A 246 27.29 11.24 16.18
C LYS A 246 27.68 12.54 16.85
#